data_AF-A0A662IVH6-F1
#
_entry.id   AF-A0A662IVH6-F1
#
_cell.length_a   1.000
_cell.length_b   1.000
_cell.length_c   1.000
_cell.angle_alpha   90.00
_cell.angle_beta   90.00
_cell.angle_gamma   90.00
#
_symmetry.space_group_name_H-M   'P 1'
#
loop_
_entity.id
_entity.type
_entity.pdbx_description
1 polymer ?
#
loop_
_entity_poly.entity_id
_entity_poly.type
_entity_poly.pdbx_seq_one_letter_code
_entity_poly.pdbx_strand_id
1 'polypeptide(L)'
;MSRKGVSYIVTVILVTFLVILIALVVSGKLWEYVQGFMTKRAVQVTVTVYSNGLIKVELRNVGWGVDISDVEINVEINGQTTTCDLSWSPPLPLKPGRESIGVGYINTVLAPAVPYKGTLTVYYSDGARDTLTFSGTVLGS
;
A
#
# COMPACT_ATOMS: atom_id res chain seq x y z
N MET A 1 -62.93 21.87 10.52
CA MET A 1 -61.81 21.03 11.01
C MET A 1 -60.91 20.70 9.84
N SER A 2 -59.73 21.34 9.64
CA SER A 2 -58.84 20.89 8.53
C SER A 2 -57.38 21.39 8.60
N ARG A 3 -57.11 22.63 9.06
CA ARG A 3 -55.73 23.18 9.04
C ARG A 3 -54.72 22.49 9.95
N LYS A 4 -55.14 21.99 11.13
CA LYS A 4 -54.25 21.31 12.08
C LYS A 4 -53.83 19.91 11.61
N GLY A 5 -54.72 19.18 10.91
CA GLY A 5 -54.42 17.84 10.38
C GLY A 5 -53.45 17.87 9.20
N VAL A 6 -53.61 18.84 8.28
CA VAL A 6 -52.68 19.02 7.15
C VAL A 6 -51.30 19.45 7.63
N SER A 7 -51.20 20.38 8.60
CA SER A 7 -49.92 20.77 9.17
C SER A 7 -49.21 19.60 9.85
N TYR A 8 -49.94 18.74 10.57
CA TYR A 8 -49.35 17.56 11.21
C TYR A 8 -48.81 16.56 10.19
N ILE A 9 -49.58 16.25 9.14
CA ILE A 9 -49.14 15.32 8.08
C ILE A 9 -47.89 15.84 7.38
N VAL A 10 -47.84 17.15 7.05
CA VAL A 10 -46.67 17.76 6.41
C VAL A 10 -45.46 17.73 7.34
N THR A 11 -45.62 18.04 8.63
CA THR A 11 -44.53 17.95 9.61
C THR A 11 -44.02 16.52 9.76
N VAL A 12 -44.90 15.52 9.81
CA VAL A 12 -44.50 14.10 9.89
C VAL A 12 -43.70 13.69 8.66
N ILE A 13 -44.16 14.05 7.45
CA ILE A 13 -43.44 13.74 6.21
C ILE A 13 -42.03 14.37 6.21
N LEU A 14 -41.91 15.63 6.62
CA LEU A 14 -40.62 16.31 6.68
C LEU A 14 -39.67 15.68 7.70
N VAL A 15 -40.18 15.32 8.88
CA VAL A 15 -39.38 14.65 9.92
C VAL A 15 -38.95 13.26 9.45
N THR A 16 -39.85 12.48 8.84
CA THR A 16 -39.52 11.17 8.29
C THR A 16 -38.46 11.27 7.19
N PHE A 17 -38.57 12.26 6.29
CA PHE A 17 -37.58 12.48 5.24
C PHE A 17 -36.21 12.84 5.81
N LEU A 18 -36.16 13.72 6.81
CA LEU A 18 -34.93 14.08 7.50
C LEU A 18 -34.28 12.87 8.18
N VAL A 19 -35.06 12.03 8.85
CA VAL A 19 -34.57 10.81 9.49
C VAL A 19 -33.99 9.83 8.46
N ILE A 20 -34.66 9.65 7.31
CA ILE A 20 -34.15 8.80 6.22
C ILE A 20 -32.84 9.36 5.68
N LEU A 21 -32.72 10.67 5.47
CA LEU A 21 -31.48 11.30 5.02
C LEU A 21 -30.34 11.08 6.01
N ILE A 22 -30.60 11.28 7.31
CA ILE A 22 -29.60 11.03 8.36
C ILE A 22 -29.19 9.55 8.35
N ALA A 23 -30.16 8.62 8.26
CA ALA A 23 -29.88 7.19 8.21
C ALA A 23 -29.03 6.80 6.98
N LEU A 24 -29.28 7.39 5.82
CA LEU A 24 -28.48 7.17 4.61
C LEU A 24 -27.05 7.72 4.76
N VAL A 25 -26.88 8.90 5.34
CA VAL A 25 -25.55 9.47 5.59
C VAL A 25 -24.77 8.63 6.59
N VAL A 26 -25.40 8.23 7.69
CA VAL A 26 -24.77 7.40 8.73
C VAL A 26 -24.43 6.01 8.20
N SER A 27 -25.32 5.37 7.44
CA SER A 27 -25.05 4.07 6.81
C SER A 27 -23.95 4.14 5.75
N GLY A 28 -23.93 5.19 4.92
CA GLY A 28 -22.86 5.44 3.97
C GLY A 28 -21.50 5.58 4.66
N LYS A 29 -21.43 6.34 5.77
CA LYS A 29 -20.20 6.48 6.55
C LYS A 29 -19.79 5.20 7.26
N LEU A 30 -20.72 4.47 7.87
CA LEU A 30 -20.45 3.16 8.44
C LEU A 30 -19.92 2.17 7.39
N TRP A 31 -20.42 2.22 6.16
CA TRP A 31 -19.96 1.37 5.07
C TRP A 31 -18.50 1.65 4.70
N GLU A 32 -18.08 2.92 4.63
CA GLU A 32 -16.67 3.30 4.45
C GLU A 32 -15.78 2.69 5.56
N TYR A 33 -16.23 2.74 6.82
CA TYR A 33 -15.50 2.13 7.94
C TYR A 33 -15.43 0.61 7.85
N VAL A 34 -16.54 -0.06 7.50
CA VAL A 34 -16.59 -1.53 7.36
C VAL A 34 -15.69 -2.00 6.21
N GLN A 35 -15.65 -1.28 5.10
CA GLN A 35 -14.71 -1.57 4.02
C GLN A 35 -13.25 -1.45 4.47
N GLY A 36 -12.93 -0.49 5.33
CA GLY A 36 -11.60 -0.37 5.96
C GLY A 36 -11.21 -1.58 6.82
N PHE A 37 -12.17 -2.29 7.44
CA PHE A 37 -11.91 -3.56 8.13
C PHE A 37 -11.76 -4.75 7.18
N MET A 38 -12.25 -4.62 5.95
CA MET A 38 -12.14 -5.62 4.89
C MET A 38 -10.86 -5.46 4.07
N THR A 39 -9.96 -4.55 4.43
CA THR A 39 -8.63 -4.46 3.84
C THR A 39 -7.59 -4.95 4.83
N LYS A 40 -6.63 -5.74 4.35
CA LYS A 40 -5.42 -6.06 5.13
C LYS A 40 -4.22 -5.82 4.24
N ARG A 41 -3.36 -4.93 4.72
CA ARG A 41 -2.05 -4.68 4.15
C ARG A 41 -1.14 -5.83 4.58
N ALA A 42 -0.64 -6.55 3.60
CA ALA A 42 0.36 -7.57 3.82
C ALA A 42 1.18 -7.71 2.54
N VAL A 43 2.49 -7.70 2.69
CA VAL A 43 3.41 -7.73 1.57
C VAL A 43 4.54 -8.70 1.90
N GLN A 44 4.95 -9.45 0.89
CA GLN A 44 6.12 -10.31 0.98
C GLN A 44 7.18 -9.75 0.04
N VAL A 45 8.39 -9.60 0.58
CA VAL A 45 9.51 -8.95 -0.12
C VAL A 45 10.74 -9.84 -0.01
N THR A 46 11.44 -10.02 -1.12
CA THR A 46 12.77 -10.63 -1.15
C THR A 46 13.70 -9.72 -1.94
N VAL A 47 14.77 -9.25 -1.28
CA VAL A 47 15.77 -8.38 -1.90
C VAL A 47 17.05 -9.16 -2.09
N THR A 48 17.60 -9.12 -3.30
CA THR A 48 18.87 -9.75 -3.66
C THR A 48 19.79 -8.72 -4.31
N VAL A 49 21.02 -8.62 -3.80
CA VAL A 49 22.05 -7.72 -4.33
C VAL A 49 23.17 -8.55 -4.91
N TYR A 50 23.58 -8.24 -6.14
CA TYR A 50 24.66 -8.93 -6.86
C TYR A 50 25.95 -8.10 -6.86
N SER A 51 27.10 -8.75 -6.99
CA SER A 51 28.43 -8.12 -6.99
C SER A 51 28.64 -7.12 -8.12
N ASN A 52 27.92 -7.29 -9.23
CA ASN A 52 27.96 -6.33 -10.34
C ASN A 52 27.25 -4.99 -10.00
N GLY A 53 26.48 -4.91 -8.90
CA GLY A 53 25.70 -3.73 -8.52
C GLY A 53 24.21 -3.85 -8.88
N LEU A 54 23.78 -4.95 -9.50
CA LEU A 54 22.37 -5.21 -9.78
C LEU A 54 21.62 -5.54 -8.49
N ILE A 55 20.44 -4.92 -8.32
CA ILE A 55 19.50 -5.25 -7.26
C ILE A 55 18.25 -5.85 -7.90
N LYS A 56 17.85 -7.02 -7.42
CA LYS A 56 16.58 -7.65 -7.74
C LYS A 56 15.69 -7.63 -6.50
N VAL A 57 14.48 -7.11 -6.65
CA VAL A 57 13.46 -7.06 -5.59
C VAL A 57 12.24 -7.82 -6.08
N GLU A 58 11.91 -8.92 -5.41
CA GLU A 58 10.67 -9.65 -5.64
C GLU A 58 9.63 -9.14 -4.65
N LEU A 59 8.55 -8.58 -5.18
CA LEU A 59 7.46 -7.97 -4.43
C LEU A 59 6.18 -8.75 -4.69
N ARG A 60 5.52 -9.21 -3.62
CA ARG A 60 4.22 -9.87 -3.71
C ARG A 60 3.22 -9.21 -2.77
N ASN A 61 2.11 -8.76 -3.33
CA ASN A 61 0.98 -8.27 -2.54
C ASN A 61 0.19 -9.48 -2.03
N VAL A 62 0.40 -9.86 -0.76
CA VAL A 62 -0.33 -10.96 -0.09
C VAL A 62 -1.50 -10.45 0.76
N GLY A 63 -1.76 -9.14 0.70
CA GLY A 63 -2.91 -8.49 1.31
C GLY A 63 -4.19 -8.73 0.52
N TRP A 64 -5.26 -8.07 0.96
CA TRP A 64 -6.56 -8.06 0.27
C TRP A 64 -7.19 -6.67 0.35
N GLY A 65 -7.91 -6.30 -0.71
CA GLY A 65 -8.65 -5.06 -0.81
C GLY A 65 -7.81 -3.78 -0.95
N VAL A 66 -6.48 -3.89 -1.09
CA VAL A 66 -5.57 -2.74 -1.23
C VAL A 66 -4.44 -3.02 -2.22
N ASP A 67 -4.21 -2.08 -3.13
CA ASP A 67 -3.16 -2.16 -4.13
C ASP A 67 -1.86 -1.53 -3.59
N ILE A 68 -0.71 -2.01 -4.04
CA ILE A 68 0.58 -1.35 -3.79
C ILE A 68 0.79 -0.35 -4.92
N SER A 69 0.80 0.94 -4.61
CA SER A 69 0.91 2.01 -5.59
C SER A 69 2.36 2.31 -5.96
N ASP A 70 3.26 2.29 -4.99
CA ASP A 70 4.67 2.62 -5.20
C ASP A 70 5.57 1.93 -4.16
N VAL A 71 6.86 1.83 -4.45
CA VAL A 71 7.87 1.24 -3.57
C VAL A 71 9.17 1.99 -3.67
N GLU A 72 9.68 2.45 -2.53
CA GLU A 72 11.00 3.06 -2.40
C GLU A 72 11.96 2.11 -1.68
N ILE A 73 13.18 1.99 -2.19
CA ILE A 73 14.23 1.17 -1.58
C ILE A 73 15.45 2.01 -1.23
N ASN A 74 15.94 1.80 -0.02
CA ASN A 74 17.21 2.32 0.47
C ASN A 74 18.10 1.15 0.84
N VAL A 75 19.26 1.06 0.22
CA VAL A 75 20.26 0.02 0.52
C VAL A 75 21.47 0.67 1.18
N GLU A 76 21.90 0.10 2.29
CA GLU A 76 23.13 0.47 2.99
C GLU A 76 24.18 -0.64 2.81
N ILE A 77 25.28 -0.30 2.16
CA ILE A 77 26.43 -1.18 1.96
C ILE A 77 27.67 -0.42 2.42
N ASN A 78 28.53 -1.07 3.24
CA ASN A 78 29.72 -0.45 3.81
C ASN A 78 29.46 0.88 4.55
N GLY A 79 28.27 1.04 5.16
CA GLY A 79 27.89 2.25 5.88
C GLY A 79 27.45 3.42 4.98
N GLN A 80 27.35 3.22 3.67
CA GLN A 80 26.81 4.21 2.75
C GLN A 80 25.39 3.84 2.32
N THR A 81 24.45 4.74 2.56
CA THR A 81 23.05 4.59 2.10
C THR A 81 22.92 5.11 0.67
N THR A 82 22.33 4.29 -0.19
CA THR A 82 22.04 4.61 -1.58
C THR A 82 20.57 4.33 -1.87
N THR A 83 19.86 5.34 -2.37
CA THR A 83 18.55 5.17 -3.01
C THR A 83 18.73 4.51 -4.36
N CYS A 84 17.87 3.55 -4.70
CA CYS A 84 17.92 2.88 -5.99
C CYS A 84 16.57 2.98 -6.68
N ASP A 85 16.58 3.46 -7.92
CA ASP A 85 15.41 3.46 -8.77
C ASP A 85 15.16 2.04 -9.29
N LEU A 86 13.97 1.50 -9.02
CA LEU A 86 13.57 0.17 -9.44
C LEU A 86 12.65 0.26 -10.66
N SER A 87 12.98 -0.50 -11.70
CA SER A 87 12.08 -0.76 -12.82
C SER A 87 11.26 -2.01 -12.55
N TRP A 88 9.94 -1.87 -12.42
CA TRP A 88 9.02 -2.93 -12.04
C TRP A 88 8.41 -3.64 -13.25
N SER A 89 8.37 -4.97 -13.20
CA SER A 89 7.68 -5.80 -14.19
C SER A 89 6.93 -6.95 -13.52
N PRO A 90 5.58 -7.01 -13.61
CA PRO A 90 4.68 -6.01 -14.21
C PRO A 90 4.74 -4.64 -13.51
N PRO A 91 4.41 -3.53 -14.19
CA PRO A 91 4.47 -2.20 -13.58
C PRO A 91 3.45 -2.05 -12.44
N LEU A 92 3.79 -1.22 -11.44
CA LEU A 92 2.86 -0.81 -10.38
C LEU A 92 1.75 0.08 -10.96
N PRO A 93 0.52 0.07 -10.40
CA PRO A 93 0.12 -0.50 -9.12
C PRO A 93 -0.08 -2.03 -9.11
N LEU A 94 0.38 -2.69 -8.04
CA LEU A 94 0.30 -4.14 -7.87
C LEU A 94 -0.94 -4.55 -7.06
N LYS A 95 -1.87 -5.21 -7.75
CA LYS A 95 -3.12 -5.73 -7.16
C LYS A 95 -2.88 -6.87 -6.15
N PRO A 96 -3.77 -7.06 -5.17
CA PRO A 96 -3.79 -8.23 -4.29
C PRO A 96 -3.61 -9.55 -5.02
N GLY A 97 -2.77 -10.43 -4.47
CA GLY A 97 -2.47 -11.76 -5.01
C GLY A 97 -1.52 -11.77 -6.21
N ARG A 98 -1.04 -10.61 -6.67
CA ARG A 98 -0.06 -10.51 -7.77
C ARG A 98 1.35 -10.29 -7.25
N GLU A 99 2.29 -10.57 -8.13
CA GLU A 99 3.73 -10.38 -7.92
C GLU A 99 4.32 -9.49 -9.01
N SER A 100 5.37 -8.76 -8.64
CA SER A 100 6.17 -7.95 -9.55
C SER A 100 7.64 -8.03 -9.13
N ILE A 101 8.52 -7.92 -10.11
CA ILE A 101 9.96 -7.92 -9.90
C ILE A 101 10.48 -6.53 -10.26
N GLY A 102 11.08 -5.87 -9.28
CA GLY A 102 11.81 -4.62 -9.43
C GLY A 102 13.27 -4.91 -9.69
N VAL A 103 13.83 -4.33 -10.75
CA VAL A 103 15.25 -4.40 -11.04
C VAL A 103 15.84 -3.00 -11.01
N GLY A 104 16.91 -2.82 -10.24
CA GLY A 104 17.64 -1.56 -10.14
C GLY A 104 19.14 -1.80 -10.16
N TYR A 105 19.90 -0.70 -10.16
CA TYR A 105 21.34 -0.74 -10.20
C TYR A 105 21.95 0.27 -9.22
N ILE A 106 22.99 -0.15 -8.52
CA ILE A 106 23.89 0.74 -7.78
C ILE A 106 25.11 0.94 -8.67
N ASN A 107 25.50 2.19 -8.93
CA ASN A 107 26.69 2.54 -9.73
C ASN A 107 28.01 2.27 -8.99
N THR A 108 28.14 1.10 -8.38
CA THR A 108 29.31 0.66 -7.61
C THR A 108 29.47 -0.85 -7.76
N VAL A 109 30.68 -1.32 -8.10
CA VAL A 109 31.02 -2.74 -8.06
C VAL A 109 31.24 -3.15 -6.61
N LEU A 110 30.55 -4.21 -6.18
CA LEU A 110 30.57 -4.70 -4.82
C LEU A 110 31.40 -5.98 -4.73
N ALA A 111 32.16 -6.13 -3.65
CA ALA A 111 32.81 -7.41 -3.38
C ALA A 111 31.76 -8.47 -3.00
N PRO A 112 31.90 -9.73 -3.47
CA PRO A 112 31.03 -10.82 -3.04
C PRO A 112 31.09 -11.02 -1.52
N ALA A 113 30.00 -11.55 -0.96
CA ALA A 113 29.84 -11.83 0.47
C ALA A 113 29.92 -10.61 1.40
N VAL A 114 29.87 -9.38 0.87
CA VAL A 114 29.72 -8.16 1.67
C VAL A 114 28.32 -8.13 2.27
N PRO A 115 28.16 -7.89 3.59
CA PRO A 115 26.85 -7.73 4.18
C PRO A 115 26.20 -6.42 3.71
N TYR A 116 24.90 -6.49 3.41
CA TYR A 116 24.06 -5.31 3.17
C TYR A 116 22.87 -5.33 4.11
N LYS A 117 22.34 -4.14 4.39
CA LYS A 117 21.07 -3.94 5.08
C LYS A 117 20.35 -2.79 4.43
N GLY A 118 19.06 -2.63 4.68
CA GLY A 118 18.33 -1.54 4.07
C GLY A 118 16.90 -1.47 4.55
N THR A 119 16.20 -0.50 4.00
CA THR A 119 14.77 -0.31 4.23
C THR A 119 14.04 -0.25 2.90
N LEU A 120 12.86 -0.87 2.86
CA LEU A 120 11.95 -0.82 1.74
C LEU A 120 10.63 -0.27 2.25
N THR A 121 10.21 0.86 1.70
CA THR A 121 8.94 1.50 2.04
C THR A 121 7.94 1.21 0.95
N VAL A 122 6.82 0.58 1.32
CA VAL A 122 5.70 0.26 0.44
C VAL A 122 4.62 1.31 0.64
N TYR A 123 4.16 1.91 -0.45
CA TYR A 123 3.03 2.83 -0.47
C TYR A 123 1.80 2.13 -1.01
N TYR A 124 0.68 2.28 -0.31
CA TYR A 124 -0.58 1.64 -0.65
C TYR A 124 -1.57 2.65 -1.22
N SER A 125 -2.51 2.16 -2.03
CA SER A 125 -3.55 2.98 -2.67
C SER A 125 -4.50 3.68 -1.69
N ASP A 126 -4.57 3.23 -0.44
CA ASP A 126 -5.35 3.85 0.64
C ASP A 126 -4.61 4.99 1.36
N GLY A 127 -3.41 5.35 0.89
CA GLY A 127 -2.57 6.40 1.43
C GLY A 127 -1.70 5.97 2.62
N ALA A 128 -1.76 4.70 3.03
CA ALA A 128 -0.89 4.19 4.06
C ALA A 128 0.50 3.81 3.53
N ARG A 129 1.43 3.63 4.46
CA ARG A 129 2.80 3.21 4.18
C ARG A 129 3.27 2.19 5.21
N ASP A 130 3.98 1.17 4.74
CA ASP A 130 4.69 0.21 5.58
C ASP A 130 6.18 0.26 5.27
N THR A 131 7.03 0.26 6.29
CA THR A 131 8.49 0.19 6.11
C THR A 131 8.99 -1.15 6.62
N LEU A 132 9.70 -1.86 5.74
CA LEU A 132 10.29 -3.16 6.00
C LEU A 132 11.80 -3.01 6.05
N THR A 133 12.44 -3.61 7.05
CA THR A 133 13.89 -3.74 7.09
C THR A 133 14.31 -5.05 6.44
N PHE A 134 15.39 -5.03 5.67
CA PHE A 134 15.98 -6.23 5.08
C PHE A 134 17.48 -6.24 5.30
N SER A 135 18.06 -7.44 5.28
CA SER A 135 19.51 -7.64 5.32
C SER A 135 19.87 -8.92 4.58
N GLY A 136 21.11 -9.00 4.13
CA GLY A 136 21.62 -10.14 3.39
C GLY A 136 23.11 -9.99 3.10
N THR A 137 23.60 -10.83 2.20
CA THR A 137 24.98 -10.79 1.71
C THR A 137 24.98 -10.67 0.19
N VAL A 138 25.90 -9.87 -0.34
CA VAL A 138 26.06 -9.68 -1.77
C VAL A 138 26.41 -11.01 -2.42
N LEU A 139 25.63 -11.42 -3.42
CA LEU A 139 25.87 -12.64 -4.18
C LEU A 139 26.91 -12.39 -5.28
N GLY A 140 27.77 -13.38 -5.50
CA GLY A 140 28.65 -13.38 -6.67
C GLY A 140 27.83 -13.57 -7.95
N SER A 141 28.02 -12.67 -8.92
CA SER A 141 27.46 -12.74 -10.28
C SER A 141 28.32 -13.59 -11.21
#